data_AF-A0A941HV84-F1
#
_entry.id   AF-A0A941HV84-F1
#
_cell.length_a   1.000
_cell.length_b   1.000
_cell.length_c   1.000
_cell.angle_alpha   90.00
_cell.angle_beta   90.00
_cell.angle_gamma   90.00
#
_symmetry.space_group_name_H-M   'P 1'
#
loop_
_entity.id
_entity.type
_entity.pdbx_description
1 polymer ?
#
loop_
_entity_poly.entity_id
_entity_poly.type
_entity_poly.pdbx_seq_one_letter_code
_entity_poly.pdbx_strand_id
1 'polypeptide(L)'
;MPGNKKTPIWTDPDDAPELTDEFFERAALMEGDRVLRPAQGTLTKRGRPKLENPKRQITLRLDSDLIDRLRESGPGWQSRINEILRKAV
;
A
#
# COMPACT_ATOMS: atom_id res chain seq x y z
N MET A 1 0.61 -3.38 -19.25
CA MET A 1 -0.17 -4.28 -18.37
C MET A 1 -1.53 -3.64 -18.15
N PRO A 2 -2.65 -4.19 -18.68
CA PRO A 2 -3.96 -3.63 -18.37
C PRO A 2 -4.38 -4.08 -16.97
N GLY A 3 -4.44 -3.13 -16.03
CA GLY A 3 -4.94 -3.37 -14.69
C GLY A 3 -6.43 -3.66 -14.71
N ASN A 4 -6.82 -4.81 -14.14
CA ASN A 4 -8.20 -5.23 -13.97
C ASN A 4 -8.91 -4.31 -12.96
N LYS A 5 -9.53 -3.25 -13.47
CA LYS A 5 -10.36 -2.32 -12.69
C LYS A 5 -11.76 -2.92 -12.56
N LYS A 6 -11.98 -3.70 -11.49
CA LYS A 6 -13.34 -4.06 -11.09
C LYS A 6 -14.06 -2.79 -10.66
N THR A 7 -15.07 -2.38 -11.42
CA THR A 7 -15.99 -1.32 -11.05
C THR A 7 -16.75 -1.78 -9.80
N PRO A 8 -16.76 -1.01 -8.68
CA PRO A 8 -17.59 -1.35 -7.55
C PRO A 8 -19.06 -1.22 -7.97
N ILE A 9 -19.86 -2.24 -7.66
CA ILE A 9 -21.32 -2.20 -7.82
C ILE A 9 -21.80 -1.09 -6.87
N TRP A 10 -22.47 -0.08 -7.42
CA TRP A 10 -23.05 1.01 -6.63
C TRP A 10 -24.23 0.44 -5.85
N THR A 11 -24.14 0.48 -4.52
CA THR A 11 -25.22 0.15 -3.61
C THR A 11 -25.97 1.43 -3.27
N ASP A 12 -27.29 1.40 -3.38
CA ASP A 12 -28.16 2.53 -3.14
C ASP A 12 -28.00 3.04 -1.68
N PRO A 13 -27.81 4.35 -1.45
CA PRO A 13 -27.72 4.95 -0.11
C PRO A 13 -28.90 4.63 0.81
N ASP A 14 -30.08 4.32 0.25
CA ASP A 14 -31.28 3.97 1.02
C ASP A 14 -31.34 2.48 1.41
N ASP A 15 -30.49 1.63 0.84
CA ASP A 15 -30.29 0.22 1.21
C ASP A 15 -29.10 0.08 2.19
N ALA A 16 -28.97 1.06 3.08
CA ALA A 16 -27.95 1.05 4.12
C ALA A 16 -28.27 -0.07 5.14
N PRO A 17 -27.27 -0.88 5.55
CA PRO A 17 -27.49 -1.91 6.55
C PRO A 17 -27.94 -1.27 7.87
N GLU A 18 -28.84 -1.96 8.58
CA GLU A 18 -29.30 -1.53 9.89
C GLU A 18 -28.13 -1.41 10.88
N LEU A 19 -28.18 -0.39 11.73
CA LEU A 19 -27.22 -0.19 12.82
C LEU A 19 -27.52 -1.17 13.96
N THR A 20 -27.19 -2.44 13.75
CA THR A 20 -27.38 -3.51 14.74
C THR A 20 -26.40 -3.38 15.91
N ASP A 21 -26.65 -4.10 17.00
CA ASP A 21 -25.77 -4.10 18.17
C ASP A 21 -24.32 -4.48 17.81
N GLU A 22 -24.12 -5.37 16.84
CA GLU A 22 -22.81 -5.74 16.32
C GLU A 22 -22.03 -4.55 15.72
N PHE A 23 -22.74 -3.58 15.12
CA PHE A 23 -22.14 -2.34 14.61
C PHE A 23 -21.57 -1.52 15.78
N PHE A 24 -22.33 -1.38 16.87
CA PHE A 24 -21.91 -0.65 18.06
C PHE A 24 -20.78 -1.35 18.83
N GLU A 25 -20.77 -2.68 18.87
CA GLU A 25 -19.69 -3.45 19.50
C GLU A 25 -18.33 -3.25 18.83
N ARG A 26 -18.34 -3.08 17.50
CA ARG A 26 -17.14 -2.85 16.67
C ARG A 26 -16.77 -1.38 16.54
N ALA A 27 -17.67 -0.46 16.84
CA ALA A 27 -17.45 0.97 16.71
C ALA A 27 -16.40 1.51 17.70
N ALA A 28 -15.84 2.68 17.38
CA ALA A 28 -15.00 3.40 18.32
C ALA A 28 -15.88 4.06 19.38
N LEU A 29 -15.56 3.85 20.64
CA LEU A 29 -16.21 4.54 21.75
C LEU A 29 -15.39 5.77 22.12
N MET A 30 -15.99 6.95 21.93
CA MET A 30 -15.37 8.25 22.17
C MET A 30 -16.20 9.06 23.17
N GLU A 31 -15.53 9.72 24.11
CA GLU A 31 -16.13 10.70 25.02
C GLU A 31 -15.42 12.05 24.78
N GLY A 32 -16.12 12.96 24.08
CA GLY A 32 -15.50 14.19 23.55
C GLY A 32 -14.35 13.86 22.60
N ASP A 33 -13.16 14.42 22.85
CA ASP A 33 -11.94 14.16 22.09
C ASP A 33 -11.17 12.90 22.53
N ARG A 34 -11.66 12.18 23.56
CA ARG A 34 -10.96 11.02 24.11
C ARG A 34 -11.53 9.71 23.57
N VAL A 35 -10.67 8.95 22.88
CA VAL A 35 -10.99 7.57 22.46
C VAL A 35 -10.83 6.63 23.65
N LEU A 36 -11.92 6.05 24.13
CA LEU A 36 -11.94 5.05 25.20
C LEU A 36 -11.74 3.64 24.65
N ARG A 37 -12.22 3.37 23.43
CA ARG A 37 -12.00 2.11 22.70
C ARG A 37 -11.87 2.38 21.21
N PRO A 38 -10.78 1.95 20.54
CA PRO A 38 -10.69 2.06 19.09
C PRO A 38 -11.64 1.08 18.40
N ALA A 39 -12.15 1.47 17.22
CA ALA A 39 -12.97 0.59 16.41
C ALA A 39 -12.19 -0.68 16.01
N GLN A 40 -12.87 -1.82 15.99
CA GLN A 40 -12.28 -3.10 15.59
C GLN A 40 -12.78 -3.53 14.22
N GLY A 41 -11.85 -3.75 13.28
CA GLY A 41 -12.18 -4.30 11.97
C GLY A 41 -11.18 -3.95 10.88
N THR A 42 -11.47 -4.43 9.67
CA THR A 42 -10.67 -4.20 8.47
C THR A 42 -10.60 -2.71 8.10
N LEU A 43 -11.61 -1.93 8.50
CA LEU A 43 -11.68 -0.48 8.26
C LEU A 43 -10.70 0.33 9.12
N THR A 44 -10.25 -0.21 10.27
CA THR A 44 -9.31 0.46 11.17
C THR A 44 -7.88 0.44 10.63
N LYS A 45 -7.51 -0.58 9.85
CA LYS A 45 -6.19 -0.67 9.20
C LYS A 45 -6.23 0.00 7.83
N ARG A 46 -6.17 1.33 7.82
CA ARG A 46 -5.99 2.10 6.58
C ARG A 46 -4.64 1.74 5.93
N GLY A 47 -4.66 1.21 4.71
CA GLY A 47 -3.47 1.06 3.87
C GLY A 47 -3.37 -0.28 3.14
N ARG A 48 -2.51 -0.32 2.11
CA ARG A 48 -2.15 -1.57 1.43
C ARG A 48 -1.50 -2.51 2.46
N PRO A 49 -1.82 -3.82 2.45
CA PRO A 49 -1.13 -4.77 3.32
C PRO A 49 0.39 -4.61 3.19
N LYS A 50 1.07 -4.64 4.35
CA LYS A 50 2.52 -4.50 4.42
C LYS A 50 3.15 -5.65 3.63
N LEU A 51 4.08 -5.34 2.74
CA LEU A 51 4.81 -6.36 2.00
C LEU A 51 5.76 -7.09 2.97
N GLU A 52 5.79 -8.42 2.96
CA GLU A 52 6.65 -9.22 3.85
C GLU A 52 8.14 -8.93 3.62
N ASN A 53 8.55 -8.72 2.37
CA ASN A 53 9.93 -8.43 1.99
C ASN A 53 10.01 -7.17 1.10
N PRO A 54 9.98 -5.96 1.68
CA PRO A 54 10.10 -4.73 0.92
C PRO A 54 11.53 -4.52 0.41
N LYS A 55 11.67 -3.83 -0.74
CA LYS A 55 12.96 -3.32 -1.21
C LYS A 55 13.56 -2.40 -0.14
N ARG A 56 14.83 -2.61 0.22
CA ARG A 56 15.52 -1.74 1.17
C ARG A 56 16.22 -0.61 0.42
N GLN A 57 15.94 0.62 0.82
CA GLN A 57 16.69 1.77 0.33
C GLN A 57 18.05 1.80 1.03
N ILE A 58 19.11 1.69 0.26
CA ILE A 58 20.50 1.77 0.74
C ILE A 58 21.23 2.88 0.00
N THR A 59 22.23 3.47 0.66
CA THR A 59 23.13 4.45 0.03
C THR A 59 24.36 3.70 -0.48
N LEU A 60 24.41 3.43 -1.78
CA LEU A 60 25.54 2.80 -2.47
C LEU A 60 26.12 3.79 -3.48
N ARG A 61 27.45 3.85 -3.58
CA ARG A 61 28.14 4.58 -4.64
C ARG A 61 28.49 3.62 -5.76
N LEU A 62 28.17 4.00 -6.99
CA LEU A 62 28.51 3.28 -8.21
C LEU A 62 29.33 4.21 -9.09
N ASP A 63 30.10 3.64 -10.01
CA ASP A 63 30.87 4.41 -10.99
C ASP A 63 29.95 5.29 -11.85
N SER A 64 30.41 6.51 -12.14
CA SER A 64 29.66 7.49 -12.93
C SER A 64 29.30 6.96 -14.31
N ASP A 65 30.27 6.37 -15.00
CA ASP A 65 30.10 5.84 -16.36
C ASP A 65 29.01 4.76 -16.45
N LEU A 66 28.86 3.97 -15.38
CA LEU A 66 27.86 2.92 -15.29
C LEU A 66 26.46 3.49 -15.08
N ILE A 67 26.33 4.52 -14.23
CA ILE A 67 25.06 5.23 -14.02
C ILE A 67 24.61 5.91 -15.32
N ASP A 68 25.53 6.53 -16.05
CA ASP A 68 25.23 7.25 -17.27
C ASP A 68 24.73 6.30 -18.37
N ARG A 69 25.44 5.19 -18.62
CA ARG A 69 24.99 4.13 -19.55
C ARG A 69 23.64 3.54 -19.16
N LEU A 70 23.38 3.36 -17.87
CA LEU A 70 22.09 2.88 -17.39
C LEU A 70 20.98 3.91 -17.60
N ARG A 71 21.25 5.20 -17.37
CA ARG A 71 20.28 6.27 -17.62
C ARG A 71 19.95 6.40 -19.11
N GLU A 72 20.94 6.23 -19.98
CA GLU A 72 20.75 6.20 -21.45
C GLU A 72 19.84 5.04 -21.90
N SER A 73 19.80 3.92 -21.16
CA SER A 73 18.86 2.82 -21.42
C SER A 73 17.39 3.18 -21.19
N GLY A 74 17.11 4.42 -20.76
CA GLY A 74 15.77 4.98 -20.67
C GLY A 74 15.02 4.63 -19.37
N PRO A 75 13.69 4.89 -19.34
CA PRO A 75 12.88 4.67 -18.16
C PRO A 75 13.02 3.23 -17.61
N GLY A 76 13.07 3.12 -16.28
CA GLY A 76 13.20 1.83 -15.59
C GLY A 76 14.63 1.32 -15.38
N TRP A 77 15.65 2.13 -15.65
CA TRP A 77 17.06 1.75 -15.42
C TRP A 77 17.38 1.31 -13.98
N GLN A 78 16.69 1.87 -12.98
CA GLN A 78 16.80 1.44 -11.57
C GLN A 78 16.28 0.02 -11.32
N SER A 79 15.25 -0.41 -12.07
CA SER A 79 14.79 -1.80 -12.01
C SER A 79 15.78 -2.72 -12.71
N ARG A 80 16.36 -2.30 -13.84
CA ARG A 80 17.40 -3.08 -14.54
C ARG A 80 18.64 -3.30 -13.68
N ILE A 81 19.15 -2.27 -13.01
CA ILE A 81 20.32 -2.45 -12.13
C ILE A 81 20.03 -3.41 -10.99
N ASN A 82 18.82 -3.37 -10.42
CA ASN A 82 18.42 -4.34 -9.40
C ASN A 82 18.38 -5.78 -9.93
N GLU A 83 17.91 -5.99 -11.16
CA GLU A 83 17.95 -7.31 -11.81
C GLU A 83 19.39 -7.77 -12.12
N ILE A 84 20.27 -6.86 -12.54
CA ILE A 84 21.69 -7.15 -12.78
C ILE A 84 22.37 -7.58 -11.47
N LEU A 85 22.18 -6.80 -10.39
CA LEU A 85 22.73 -7.11 -9.07
C LEU A 85 22.19 -8.44 -8.53
N ARG A 86 20.92 -8.76 -8.78
CA ARG A 86 20.32 -10.05 -8.39
C ARG A 86 20.94 -11.25 -9.13
N LYS A 87 21.43 -11.06 -10.36
CA LYS A 87 22.09 -12.14 -11.13
C LYS A 87 23.55 -12.35 -10.73
N ALA A 88 24.19 -11.33 -10.15
CA ALA A 88 25.60 -11.36 -9.79
C ALA A 88 25.87 -11.94 -8.39
N VAL A 89 24.82 -12.07 -7.56
CA VAL A 89 24.85 -12.65 -6.21
C VAL A 89 24.19 -14.02 -6.25
#